data_AF-A0A1B8S8U8-F1
#
_entry.id   AF-A0A1B8S8U8-F1
#
_cell.length_a   1.000
_cell.length_b   1.000
_cell.length_c   1.000
_cell.angle_alpha   90.00
_cell.angle_beta   90.00
_cell.angle_gamma   90.00
#
_symmetry.space_group_name_H-M   'P 1'
#
loop_
_entity.id
_entity.type
_entity.pdbx_description
1 polymer ?
#
loop_
_entity_poly.entity_id
_entity_poly.type
_entity_poly.pdbx_seq_one_letter_code
_entity_poly.pdbx_strand_id
1 'polypeptide(L)'
;MDAFGVLHEVLDDYRNFVTGFLEIKDDEIRTKVESEIEDGLLWPEPWLALNPAFESGGTVDELVKREVLYPDAETIFRAASGQPITFHRHQSDAFEIANRGESYVLTTGTGSGKSMSYIVPIVDRVLREGSGKGVRAIIVYPMNALANSQFNELEKFLGKTNPKVSFARYTGQEGREEREATLKSPPDILLTNYVMLELMLTRPRERQALIASAENLSFLVLDELHTYRGRQGADVAMLIRRLRGAVPHAVQCIGTSATLAGPGTKAEQRRQVAELAARIFGVQIPAANIVGETLRRATTGEAEPSALRSRLSQPTPSTWAQLQADPLAVWTEHHF
;
A
#
# COMPACT_ATOMS: atom_id res chain seq x y z
N MET A 1 26.58 -1.15 -15.60
CA MET A 1 26.19 -2.03 -14.49
C MET A 1 25.92 -3.39 -15.10
N ASP A 2 26.66 -4.42 -14.70
CA ASP A 2 26.44 -5.79 -15.19
C ASP A 2 25.28 -6.40 -14.41
N ALA A 3 24.06 -6.19 -14.90
CA ALA A 3 22.86 -6.68 -14.23
C ALA A 3 22.82 -8.22 -14.16
N PHE A 4 23.41 -8.90 -15.14
CA PHE A 4 23.46 -10.36 -15.17
C PHE A 4 24.50 -10.89 -14.19
N GLY A 5 25.68 -10.29 -14.09
CA GLY A 5 26.67 -10.64 -13.08
C GLY A 5 26.12 -10.53 -11.65
N VAL A 6 25.42 -9.43 -11.34
CA VAL A 6 24.76 -9.23 -10.04
C VAL A 6 23.67 -10.29 -9.79
N LEU A 7 22.88 -10.65 -10.81
CA LEU A 7 21.88 -11.70 -10.67
C LEU A 7 22.52 -13.05 -10.32
N HIS A 8 23.61 -13.43 -11.01
CA HIS A 8 24.32 -14.68 -10.71
C HIS A 8 24.86 -14.69 -9.28
N GLU A 9 25.47 -13.60 -8.83
CA GLU A 9 25.98 -13.46 -7.46
C GLU A 9 24.86 -13.62 -6.41
N VAL A 10 23.71 -12.95 -6.61
CA VAL A 10 22.56 -13.06 -5.71
C VAL A 10 21.99 -14.49 -5.69
N LEU A 11 21.92 -15.16 -6.84
CA LEU A 11 21.45 -16.54 -6.95
C LEU A 11 22.40 -17.51 -6.24
N ASP A 12 23.71 -17.34 -6.39
CA ASP A 12 24.72 -18.17 -5.74
C ASP A 12 24.70 -17.97 -4.21
N ASP A 13 24.59 -16.73 -3.73
CA ASP A 13 24.45 -16.42 -2.31
C ASP A 13 23.17 -17.03 -1.72
N TYR A 14 22.04 -16.88 -2.41
CA TYR A 14 20.77 -17.46 -1.97
C TYR A 14 20.82 -18.99 -1.97
N ARG A 15 21.42 -19.59 -3.00
CA ARG A 15 21.64 -21.04 -3.09
C ARG A 15 22.43 -21.52 -1.87
N ASN A 16 23.59 -20.92 -1.60
CA ASN A 16 24.44 -21.27 -0.46
C ASN A 16 23.72 -21.11 0.88
N PHE A 17 22.93 -20.04 1.03
CA PHE A 17 22.13 -19.82 2.23
C PHE A 17 21.10 -20.93 2.43
N VAL A 18 20.29 -21.25 1.42
CA VAL A 18 19.20 -22.24 1.56
C VAL A 18 19.75 -23.65 1.75
N THR A 19 20.74 -24.05 0.94
CA THR A 19 21.33 -25.40 1.03
C THR A 19 22.12 -25.61 2.31
N GLY A 20 22.70 -24.55 2.88
CA GLY A 20 23.42 -24.60 4.16
C GLY A 20 22.58 -25.07 5.35
N PHE A 21 21.24 -25.02 5.27
CA PHE A 21 20.33 -25.53 6.32
C PHE A 21 19.75 -26.92 6.02
N LEU A 22 20.05 -27.52 4.87
CA LEU A 22 19.48 -28.80 4.45
C LEU A 22 20.42 -29.96 4.80
N GLU A 23 20.13 -30.66 5.90
CA GLU A 23 20.80 -31.93 6.24
C GLU A 23 19.83 -33.10 6.04
N ILE A 24 19.80 -33.65 4.83
CA ILE A 24 18.87 -34.73 4.46
C ILE A 24 19.58 -36.08 4.57
N LYS A 25 19.22 -36.87 5.59
CA LYS A 25 19.87 -38.16 5.89
C LYS A 25 19.43 -39.31 4.99
N ASP A 26 18.23 -39.23 4.43
CA ASP A 26 17.71 -40.23 3.51
C ASP A 26 18.17 -39.94 2.08
N ASP A 27 18.77 -40.92 1.42
CA ASP A 27 19.39 -40.73 0.10
C ASP A 27 18.35 -40.49 -1.00
N GLU A 28 17.18 -41.14 -0.94
CA GLU A 28 16.13 -40.98 -1.94
C GLU A 28 15.52 -39.57 -1.86
N ILE A 29 15.25 -39.10 -0.64
CA ILE A 29 14.76 -37.74 -0.41
C ILE A 29 15.81 -36.71 -0.83
N ARG A 30 17.10 -36.95 -0.51
CA ARG A 30 18.18 -36.04 -0.88
C ARG A 30 18.28 -35.87 -2.39
N THR A 31 18.33 -36.98 -3.14
CA THR A 31 18.38 -36.95 -4.59
C THR A 31 17.18 -36.23 -5.19
N LYS A 32 15.98 -36.45 -4.64
CA LYS A 32 14.78 -35.74 -5.11
C LYS A 32 14.88 -34.24 -4.88
N VAL A 33 15.32 -33.80 -3.68
CA VAL A 33 15.46 -32.38 -3.37
C VAL A 33 16.55 -31.72 -4.22
N GLU A 34 17.71 -32.36 -4.38
CA GLU A 34 18.79 -31.83 -5.21
C GLU A 34 18.36 -31.68 -6.68
N SER A 35 17.69 -32.69 -7.24
CA SER A 35 17.15 -32.65 -8.61
C SER A 35 16.15 -31.52 -8.82
N GLU A 36 15.18 -31.35 -7.91
CA GLU A 36 14.18 -30.27 -8.04
C GLU A 36 14.82 -28.88 -7.93
N ILE A 37 15.84 -28.75 -7.09
CA ILE A 37 16.61 -27.52 -6.93
C ILE A 37 17.41 -27.22 -8.21
N GLU A 38 18.06 -28.22 -8.81
CA GLU A 38 18.75 -28.10 -10.10
C GLU A 38 17.80 -27.75 -11.24
N ASP A 39 16.57 -28.28 -11.22
CA ASP A 39 15.50 -27.99 -12.18
C ASP A 39 14.89 -26.58 -12.00
N GLY A 40 15.42 -25.77 -11.08
CA GLY A 40 15.06 -24.36 -10.92
C GLY A 40 13.85 -24.11 -10.02
N LEU A 41 13.44 -25.08 -9.19
CA LEU A 41 12.30 -24.93 -8.27
C LEU A 41 12.44 -23.69 -7.36
N LEU A 42 13.65 -23.41 -6.88
CA LEU A 42 13.92 -22.32 -5.94
C LEU A 42 14.35 -21.00 -6.62
N TRP A 43 14.85 -21.07 -7.85
CA TRP A 43 15.31 -19.92 -8.62
C TRP A 43 14.82 -20.04 -10.07
N PRO A 44 13.53 -19.79 -10.31
CA PRO A 44 13.04 -19.75 -11.67
C PRO A 44 13.79 -18.69 -12.49
N GLU A 45 13.88 -18.91 -13.80
CA GLU A 45 14.43 -17.94 -14.75
C GLU A 45 13.84 -16.53 -14.49
N PRO A 46 14.68 -15.48 -14.52
CA PRO A 46 14.22 -14.12 -14.26
C PRO A 46 13.10 -13.73 -15.23
N TRP A 47 11.95 -13.38 -14.67
CA TRP A 47 10.84 -12.87 -15.46
C TRP A 47 11.09 -11.42 -15.85
N LEU A 48 11.36 -11.18 -17.14
CA LEU A 48 11.46 -9.84 -17.69
C LEU A 48 10.08 -9.35 -18.09
N ALA A 49 9.52 -8.41 -17.33
CA ALA A 49 8.29 -7.70 -17.67
C ALA A 49 8.58 -6.23 -17.99
N LEU A 50 7.83 -5.67 -18.94
CA LEU A 50 7.69 -4.22 -19.02
C LEU A 50 6.73 -3.79 -17.91
N ASN A 51 7.21 -3.01 -16.95
CA ASN A 51 6.32 -2.42 -15.94
C ASN A 51 5.63 -1.19 -16.57
N PRO A 52 4.31 -1.25 -16.82
CA PRO A 52 3.59 -0.11 -17.34
C PRO A 52 3.63 1.05 -16.36
N ALA A 53 3.73 2.28 -16.87
CA ALA A 53 3.71 3.46 -16.03
C ALA A 53 2.30 3.64 -15.46
N PHE A 54 2.18 4.00 -14.18
CA PHE A 54 0.89 4.42 -13.64
C PHE A 54 0.46 5.74 -14.27
N GLU A 55 -0.82 5.87 -14.60
CA GLU A 55 -1.39 7.14 -15.05
C GLU A 55 -1.24 8.18 -13.93
N SER A 56 -0.96 9.44 -14.32
CA SER A 56 -0.85 10.54 -13.36
C SER A 56 -2.23 10.94 -12.84
N GLY A 57 -2.33 11.11 -11.53
CA GLY A 57 -3.47 11.72 -10.84
C GLY A 57 -3.33 13.24 -10.67
N GLY A 58 -2.23 13.82 -11.14
CA GLY A 58 -1.86 15.22 -10.95
C GLY A 58 -0.85 15.42 -9.82
N THR A 59 -0.20 16.58 -9.85
CA THR A 59 0.68 17.06 -8.78
C THR A 59 -0.12 17.54 -7.58
N VAL A 60 0.50 17.59 -6.39
CA VAL A 60 -0.17 18.18 -5.21
C VAL A 60 -0.65 19.62 -5.47
N ASP A 61 0.09 20.43 -6.23
CA ASP A 61 -0.29 21.82 -6.55
C ASP A 61 -1.53 21.87 -7.44
N GLU A 62 -1.60 20.97 -8.43
CA GLU A 62 -2.78 20.85 -9.29
C GLU A 62 -4.01 20.38 -8.49
N LEU A 63 -3.82 19.46 -7.55
CA LEU A 63 -4.89 18.96 -6.69
C LEU A 63 -5.38 20.00 -5.68
N VAL A 64 -4.48 20.84 -5.15
CA VAL A 64 -4.84 21.99 -4.32
C VAL A 64 -5.59 23.04 -5.14
N LYS A 65 -5.11 23.36 -6.34
CA LYS A 65 -5.79 24.28 -7.26
C LYS A 65 -7.19 23.81 -7.66
N ARG A 66 -7.40 22.49 -7.74
CA ARG A 66 -8.71 21.86 -7.99
C ARG A 66 -9.57 21.71 -6.73
N GLU A 67 -9.11 22.22 -5.59
CA GLU A 67 -9.76 22.13 -4.26
C GLU A 67 -9.95 20.68 -3.75
N VAL A 68 -9.26 19.71 -4.35
CA VAL A 68 -9.23 18.32 -3.89
C VAL A 68 -8.44 18.23 -2.58
N LEU A 69 -7.33 18.97 -2.47
CA LEU A 69 -6.51 19.05 -1.27
C LEU A 69 -6.53 20.47 -0.69
N TYR A 70 -6.29 20.57 0.61
CA TYR A 70 -6.20 21.81 1.36
C TYR A 70 -4.88 22.53 1.03
N PRO A 71 -4.84 23.89 0.99
CA PRO A 71 -3.66 24.64 0.55
C PRO A 71 -2.34 24.25 1.23
N ASP A 72 -2.37 23.95 2.53
CA ASP A 72 -1.16 23.58 3.26
C ASP A 72 -0.53 22.25 2.79
N ALA A 73 -1.26 21.41 2.06
CA ALA A 73 -0.75 20.16 1.49
C ALA A 73 0.43 20.41 0.51
N GLU A 74 0.45 21.55 -0.19
CA GLU A 74 1.55 21.92 -1.10
C GLU A 74 2.88 21.96 -0.35
N THR A 75 2.88 22.39 0.91
CA THR A 75 4.11 22.50 1.71
C THR A 75 4.60 21.17 2.27
N ILE A 76 3.74 20.15 2.34
CA ILE A 76 4.01 18.87 2.98
C ILE A 76 4.42 17.82 1.95
N PHE A 77 3.68 17.68 0.85
CA PHE A 77 3.91 16.63 -0.13
C PHE A 77 4.89 17.07 -1.22
N ARG A 78 6.15 17.21 -0.81
CA ARG A 78 7.29 17.55 -1.67
C ARG A 78 8.34 16.45 -1.67
N ALA A 79 9.02 16.28 -2.79
CA ALA A 79 10.24 15.48 -2.84
C ALA A 79 11.36 16.16 -2.04
N ALA A 80 12.43 15.43 -1.71
CA ALA A 80 13.60 15.99 -1.04
C ALA A 80 14.25 17.16 -1.81
N SER A 81 14.06 17.22 -3.13
CA SER A 81 14.48 18.32 -4.01
C SER A 81 13.58 19.56 -3.94
N GLY A 82 12.49 19.54 -3.16
CA GLY A 82 11.48 20.58 -3.08
C GLY A 82 10.44 20.56 -4.20
N GLN A 83 10.55 19.64 -5.17
CA GLN A 83 9.59 19.50 -6.26
C GLN A 83 8.25 18.93 -5.78
N PRO A 84 7.12 19.36 -6.37
CA PRO A 84 5.80 18.81 -6.04
C PRO A 84 5.74 17.31 -6.32
N ILE A 85 5.18 16.54 -5.38
CA ILE A 85 4.90 15.13 -5.62
C ILE A 85 3.81 15.02 -6.69
N THR A 86 4.04 14.12 -7.64
CA THR A 86 3.01 13.68 -8.59
C THR A 86 2.38 12.40 -8.07
N PHE A 87 1.07 12.43 -7.85
CA PHE A 87 0.34 11.25 -7.42
C PHE A 87 -0.07 10.41 -8.63
N HIS A 88 -0.27 9.12 -8.40
CA HIS A 88 -0.88 8.23 -9.39
C HIS A 88 -2.40 8.36 -9.39
N ARG A 89 -3.03 8.00 -10.51
CA ARG A 89 -4.47 8.15 -10.71
C ARG A 89 -5.30 7.46 -9.61
N HIS A 90 -4.91 6.25 -9.22
CA HIS A 90 -5.56 5.51 -8.13
C HIS A 90 -5.43 6.20 -6.77
N GLN A 91 -4.38 7.00 -6.55
CA GLN A 91 -4.25 7.80 -5.32
C GLN A 91 -5.20 8.99 -5.38
N SER A 92 -5.23 9.76 -6.47
CA SER A 92 -6.16 10.89 -6.61
C SER A 92 -7.62 10.45 -6.57
N ASP A 93 -7.97 9.30 -7.16
CA ASP A 93 -9.32 8.72 -7.09
C ASP A 93 -9.69 8.40 -5.63
N ALA A 94 -8.73 7.89 -4.83
CA ALA A 94 -8.92 7.65 -3.40
C ALA A 94 -9.14 8.96 -2.62
N PHE A 95 -8.45 10.04 -2.98
CA PHE A 95 -8.64 11.35 -2.35
C PHE A 95 -10.05 11.88 -2.59
N GLU A 96 -10.54 11.77 -3.84
CA GLU A 96 -11.90 12.19 -4.18
C GLU A 96 -12.96 11.35 -3.44
N ILE A 97 -12.77 10.03 -3.30
CA ILE A 97 -13.67 9.19 -2.49
C ILE A 97 -13.63 9.59 -1.01
N ALA A 98 -12.44 9.84 -0.47
CA ALA A 98 -12.27 10.25 0.92
C ALA A 98 -12.97 11.60 1.21
N ASN A 99 -12.90 12.56 0.28
CA ASN A 99 -13.56 13.86 0.38
C ASN A 99 -15.09 13.76 0.37
N ARG A 100 -15.66 12.72 -0.27
CA ARG A 100 -17.11 12.45 -0.19
C ARG A 100 -17.54 11.81 1.13
N GLY A 101 -16.62 11.55 2.06
CA GLY A 101 -16.95 10.90 3.33
C GLY A 101 -17.19 9.39 3.19
N GLU A 102 -16.78 8.78 2.07
CA GLU A 102 -17.04 7.38 1.76
C GLU A 102 -15.87 6.46 2.17
N SER A 103 -16.19 5.19 2.44
CA SER A 103 -15.21 4.12 2.69
C SER A 103 -14.78 3.48 1.36
N TYR A 104 -13.53 3.00 1.28
CA TYR A 104 -12.96 2.47 0.04
C TYR A 104 -11.85 1.44 0.28
N VAL A 105 -11.49 0.70 -0.77
CA VAL A 105 -10.37 -0.26 -0.74
C VAL A 105 -9.49 -0.09 -1.97
N LEU A 106 -8.17 -0.05 -1.76
CA LEU A 106 -7.19 -0.11 -2.85
C LEU A 106 -6.74 -1.54 -3.10
N THR A 107 -6.76 -1.95 -4.36
CA THR A 107 -6.35 -3.28 -4.82
C THR A 107 -5.24 -3.22 -5.87
N THR A 108 -4.23 -2.39 -5.65
CA THR A 108 -3.13 -2.11 -6.59
C THR A 108 -1.87 -2.90 -6.26
N GLY A 109 -0.99 -3.13 -7.25
CA GLY A 109 0.22 -3.93 -7.09
C GLY A 109 1.21 -3.44 -6.02
N THR A 110 2.19 -4.27 -5.67
CA THR A 110 3.30 -3.87 -4.78
C THR A 110 4.08 -2.71 -5.40
N GLY A 111 4.54 -1.76 -4.58
CA GLY A 111 5.30 -0.60 -5.07
C GLY A 111 4.45 0.52 -5.71
N SER A 112 3.13 0.36 -5.84
CA SER A 112 2.26 1.39 -6.44
C SER A 112 1.97 2.61 -5.54
N GLY A 113 2.68 2.74 -4.41
CA GLY A 113 2.46 3.80 -3.43
C GLY A 113 1.08 3.74 -2.73
N LYS A 114 0.57 2.54 -2.39
CA LYS A 114 -0.72 2.37 -1.70
C LYS A 114 -0.85 3.24 -0.45
N SER A 115 0.22 3.41 0.32
CA SER A 115 0.18 4.20 1.56
C SER A 115 -0.29 5.64 1.35
N MET A 116 0.12 6.28 0.25
CA MET A 116 -0.26 7.67 -0.02
C MET A 116 -1.78 7.82 -0.24
N SER A 117 -2.46 6.76 -0.68
CA SER A 117 -3.91 6.77 -0.89
C SER A 117 -4.73 6.94 0.40
N TYR A 118 -4.15 6.65 1.58
CA TYR A 118 -4.79 6.89 2.87
C TYR A 118 -4.05 7.95 3.70
N ILE A 119 -2.71 8.06 3.58
CA ILE A 119 -1.94 9.09 4.29
C ILE A 119 -2.38 10.49 3.86
N VAL A 120 -2.50 10.74 2.56
CA VAL A 120 -2.84 12.07 2.05
C VAL A 120 -4.24 12.51 2.52
N PRO A 121 -5.31 11.72 2.37
CA PRO A 121 -6.63 12.10 2.90
C PRO A 121 -6.66 12.31 4.41
N ILE A 122 -5.91 11.50 5.18
CA ILE A 122 -5.82 11.66 6.63
C ILE A 122 -5.16 13.02 6.97
N VAL A 123 -4.01 13.30 6.38
CA VAL A 123 -3.28 14.56 6.59
C VAL A 123 -4.15 15.74 6.15
N ASP A 124 -4.77 15.66 4.96
CA ASP A 124 -5.65 16.69 4.42
C ASP A 124 -6.81 17.02 5.38
N ARG A 125 -7.45 15.99 5.93
CA ARG A 125 -8.52 16.15 6.93
C ARG A 125 -8.03 16.88 8.18
N VAL A 126 -6.85 16.53 8.70
CA VAL A 126 -6.29 17.19 9.88
C VAL A 126 -5.94 18.65 9.57
N LEU A 127 -5.41 18.94 8.38
CA LEU A 127 -5.11 20.32 7.97
C LEU A 127 -6.38 21.19 7.88
N ARG A 128 -7.48 20.62 7.36
CA ARG A 128 -8.79 21.31 7.26
C ARG A 128 -9.42 21.57 8.62
N GLU A 129 -9.34 20.60 9.53
CA GLU A 129 -10.07 20.65 10.80
C GLU A 129 -9.22 21.11 11.99
N GLY A 130 -7.91 21.15 11.85
CA GLY A 130 -6.94 21.49 12.88
C GLY A 130 -6.43 20.28 13.68
N SER A 131 -5.13 20.31 14.00
CA SER A 131 -4.42 19.32 14.81
C SER A 131 -4.66 19.48 16.31
N GLY A 132 -4.34 18.45 17.10
CA GLY A 132 -4.34 18.51 18.57
C GLY A 132 -5.71 18.28 19.20
N LYS A 133 -6.65 17.71 18.42
CA LYS A 133 -8.04 17.44 18.84
C LYS A 133 -8.28 15.96 19.17
N GLY A 134 -7.23 15.26 19.58
CA GLY A 134 -7.23 13.82 19.79
C GLY A 134 -6.98 13.02 18.52
N VAL A 135 -7.19 11.70 18.59
CA VAL A 135 -6.89 10.78 17.48
C VAL A 135 -7.88 10.97 16.34
N ARG A 136 -7.37 11.31 15.15
CA ARG A 136 -8.13 11.53 13.91
C ARG A 136 -8.09 10.33 12.98
N ALA A 137 -7.01 9.54 13.03
CA ALA A 137 -6.88 8.31 12.27
C ALA A 137 -6.16 7.23 13.07
N ILE A 138 -6.65 5.99 12.95
CA ILE A 138 -5.96 4.79 13.43
C ILE A 138 -5.60 3.95 12.21
N ILE A 139 -4.31 3.66 12.05
CA ILE A 139 -3.80 2.81 10.98
C ILE A 139 -3.28 1.52 11.60
N VAL A 140 -3.89 0.41 11.21
CA VAL A 140 -3.59 -0.92 11.72
C VAL A 140 -2.79 -1.68 10.67
N TYR A 141 -1.57 -2.04 11.04
CA TYR A 141 -0.67 -2.84 10.22
C TYR A 141 -0.67 -4.30 10.71
N PRO A 142 -0.44 -5.29 9.83
CA PRO A 142 -0.32 -6.68 10.24
C PRO A 142 1.00 -6.97 10.97
N MET A 143 2.03 -6.14 10.74
CA MET A 143 3.39 -6.32 11.29
C MET A 143 3.99 -5.00 11.75
N ASN A 144 4.79 -5.04 12.82
CA ASN A 144 5.48 -3.86 13.36
C ASN A 144 6.47 -3.26 12.36
N ALA A 145 7.11 -4.07 11.52
CA ALA A 145 8.04 -3.59 10.50
C ALA A 145 7.37 -2.61 9.53
N LEU A 146 6.13 -2.89 9.13
CA LEU A 146 5.33 -1.98 8.28
C LEU A 146 5.00 -0.70 9.03
N ALA A 147 4.55 -0.79 10.28
CA ALA A 147 4.28 0.39 11.11
C ALA A 147 5.53 1.28 11.26
N ASN A 148 6.72 0.71 11.43
CA ASN A 148 7.99 1.43 11.52
C ASN A 148 8.34 2.11 10.20
N SER A 149 8.18 1.40 9.09
CA SER A 149 8.41 1.94 7.75
C SER A 149 7.50 3.13 7.46
N GLN A 150 6.21 3.02 7.79
CA GLN A 150 5.25 4.11 7.56
C GLN A 150 5.44 5.28 8.52
N PHE A 151 5.87 5.02 9.77
CA PHE A 151 6.28 6.09 10.70
C PHE A 151 7.42 6.93 10.13
N ASN A 152 8.47 6.27 9.63
CA ASN A 152 9.60 6.95 9.01
C ASN A 152 9.21 7.71 7.74
N GLU A 153 8.21 7.22 7.00
CA GLU A 153 7.70 7.91 5.81
C GLU A 153 6.91 9.17 6.16
N LEU A 154 6.02 9.10 7.16
CA LEU A 154 5.32 10.26 7.69
C LEU A 154 6.29 11.32 8.21
N GLU A 155 7.37 10.90 8.88
CA GLU A 155 8.40 11.79 9.40
C GLU A 155 9.11 12.59 8.29
N LYS A 156 9.31 12.01 7.11
CA LYS A 156 9.91 12.73 5.97
C LYS A 156 9.01 13.87 5.48
N PHE A 157 7.69 13.69 5.49
CA PHE A 157 6.73 14.69 5.00
C PHE A 157 6.34 15.71 6.06
N LEU A 158 6.08 15.26 7.29
CA LEU A 158 5.54 16.10 8.36
C LEU A 158 6.62 16.71 9.25
N GLY A 159 7.83 16.14 9.21
CA GLY A 159 8.95 16.54 10.06
C GLY A 159 8.84 15.99 11.49
N LYS A 160 9.93 16.19 12.26
CA LYS A 160 10.07 15.70 13.65
C LYS A 160 9.56 16.69 14.69
N THR A 161 9.68 17.98 14.42
CA THR A 161 9.52 19.03 15.43
C THR A 161 8.30 19.88 15.11
N ASN A 162 7.31 19.86 16.02
CA ASN A 162 6.06 20.59 15.93
C ASN A 162 5.37 20.44 14.55
N PRO A 163 5.11 19.20 14.10
CA PRO A 163 4.51 18.97 12.79
C PRO A 163 3.09 19.55 12.76
N LYS A 164 2.64 20.05 11.59
CA LYS A 164 1.25 20.51 11.39
C LYS A 164 0.22 19.39 11.63
N VAL A 165 0.64 18.14 11.50
CA VAL A 165 -0.12 16.94 11.79
C VAL A 165 0.74 16.03 12.66
N SER A 166 0.31 15.77 13.88
CA SER A 166 1.03 14.91 14.82
C SER A 166 0.77 13.44 14.55
N PHE A 167 1.80 12.61 14.69
CA PHE A 167 1.70 11.17 14.48
C PHE A 167 2.54 10.44 15.52
N ALA A 168 2.08 9.27 15.97
CA ALA A 168 2.86 8.42 16.86
C ALA A 168 2.61 6.94 16.56
N ARG A 169 3.58 6.12 16.95
CA ARG A 169 3.50 4.68 16.87
C ARG A 169 3.15 4.11 18.25
N TYR A 170 2.28 3.09 18.28
CA TYR A 170 1.88 2.38 19.48
C TYR A 170 1.80 0.88 19.18
N THR A 171 2.97 0.23 19.13
CA THR A 171 3.21 -1.12 18.58
C THR A 171 3.96 -2.04 19.55
N GLY A 172 3.82 -1.88 20.86
CA GLY A 172 4.39 -2.81 21.85
C GLY A 172 5.94 -2.83 21.91
N GLN A 173 6.61 -2.11 21.02
CA GLN A 173 8.06 -1.96 20.92
C GLN A 173 8.56 -0.66 21.54
N GLU A 174 7.66 0.31 21.75
CA GLU A 174 7.95 1.59 22.36
C GLU A 174 8.27 1.40 23.84
N GLY A 175 9.22 2.21 24.33
CA GLY A 175 9.59 2.27 25.73
C GLY A 175 8.45 2.81 26.60
N ARG A 176 8.58 2.67 27.92
CA ARG A 176 7.55 3.15 28.85
C ARG A 176 7.29 4.65 28.68
N GLU A 177 8.34 5.47 28.61
CA GLU A 177 8.22 6.92 28.50
C GLU A 177 7.49 7.37 27.21
N GLU A 178 7.81 6.75 26.07
CA GLU A 178 7.17 7.05 24.78
C GLU A 178 5.67 6.70 24.80
N ARG A 179 5.30 5.56 25.41
CA ARG A 179 3.89 5.20 25.59
C ARG A 179 3.18 6.18 26.51
N GLU A 180 3.81 6.56 27.61
CA GLU A 180 3.25 7.53 28.56
C GLU A 180 3.04 8.89 27.90
N ALA A 181 3.99 9.36 27.08
CA ALA A 181 3.86 10.58 26.29
C ALA A 181 2.67 10.51 25.31
N THR A 182 2.54 9.38 24.60
CA THR A 182 1.44 9.14 23.65
C THR A 182 0.07 9.11 24.35
N LEU A 183 -0.02 8.51 25.54
CA LEU A 183 -1.26 8.48 26.32
C LEU A 183 -1.61 9.86 26.90
N LYS A 184 -0.61 10.66 27.28
CA LYS A 184 -0.81 12.00 27.84
C LYS A 184 -1.18 13.02 26.75
N SER A 185 -0.63 12.86 25.55
CA SER A 185 -0.86 13.74 24.41
C SER A 185 -1.11 12.88 23.15
N PRO A 186 -2.34 12.39 22.96
CA PRO A 186 -2.68 11.57 21.80
C PRO A 186 -2.38 12.28 20.47
N PRO A 187 -1.77 11.59 19.48
CA PRO A 187 -1.46 12.17 18.18
C PRO A 187 -2.71 12.27 17.30
N ASP A 188 -2.65 13.02 16.19
CA ASP A 188 -3.70 12.99 15.17
C ASP A 188 -3.71 11.64 14.43
N ILE A 189 -2.54 11.08 14.11
CA ILE A 189 -2.40 9.78 13.43
C ILE A 189 -1.75 8.76 14.36
N LEU A 190 -2.46 7.68 14.66
CA LEU A 190 -1.96 6.58 15.47
C LEU A 190 -1.64 5.37 14.61
N LEU A 191 -0.36 4.96 14.57
CA LEU A 191 0.11 3.77 13.87
C LEU A 191 0.22 2.61 14.85
N THR A 192 -0.49 1.52 14.60
CA THR A 192 -0.56 0.39 15.53
C THR A 192 -0.65 -0.95 14.81
N ASN A 193 -0.75 -2.03 15.58
CA ASN A 193 -1.09 -3.36 15.09
C ASN A 193 -2.37 -3.85 15.77
N TYR A 194 -2.97 -4.93 15.25
CA TYR A 194 -4.25 -5.43 15.77
C TYR A 194 -4.17 -5.91 17.23
N VAL A 195 -3.02 -6.42 17.69
CA VAL A 195 -2.82 -6.85 19.08
C VAL A 195 -2.84 -5.64 20.02
N MET A 196 -2.11 -4.58 19.69
CA MET A 196 -2.10 -3.36 20.48
C MET A 196 -3.45 -2.66 20.44
N LEU A 197 -4.17 -2.72 19.33
CA LEU A 197 -5.53 -2.21 19.24
C LEU A 197 -6.50 -2.96 20.17
N GLU A 198 -6.40 -4.28 20.31
CA GLU A 198 -7.14 -5.06 21.31
C GLU A 198 -6.85 -4.55 22.72
N LEU A 199 -5.57 -4.34 23.05
CA LEU A 199 -5.16 -3.84 24.36
C LEU A 199 -5.69 -2.42 24.63
N MET A 200 -5.69 -1.56 23.62
CA MET A 200 -6.24 -0.21 23.72
C MET A 200 -7.74 -0.19 24.03
N LEU A 201 -8.51 -1.16 23.52
CA LEU A 201 -9.96 -1.24 23.78
C LEU A 201 -10.30 -1.89 25.12
N THR A 202 -9.43 -2.77 25.62
CA THR A 202 -9.69 -3.59 26.82
C THR A 202 -9.10 -3.01 28.08
N ARG A 203 -7.99 -2.28 28.01
CA ARG A 203 -7.34 -1.69 29.18
C ARG A 203 -7.94 -0.33 29.51
N PRO A 204 -8.39 -0.09 30.76
CA PRO A 204 -9.10 1.15 31.12
C PRO A 204 -8.33 2.43 30.80
N ARG A 205 -7.01 2.41 31.05
CA ARG A 205 -6.17 3.60 30.89
C ARG A 205 -5.98 3.97 29.43
N GLU A 206 -5.59 3.00 28.59
CA GLU A 206 -5.43 3.17 27.16
C GLU A 206 -6.78 3.52 26.50
N ARG A 207 -7.87 2.87 26.92
CA ARG A 207 -9.22 3.18 26.43
C ARG A 207 -9.60 4.63 26.72
N GLN A 208 -9.37 5.10 27.95
CA GLN A 208 -9.67 6.49 28.31
C GLN A 208 -8.80 7.49 27.54
N ALA A 209 -7.52 7.18 27.34
CA ALA A 209 -6.58 8.11 26.71
C ALA A 209 -6.71 8.16 25.17
N LEU A 210 -6.88 7.02 24.50
CA LEU A 210 -6.78 6.91 23.04
C LEU A 210 -8.11 6.64 22.35
N ILE A 211 -9.05 5.96 23.02
CA ILE A 211 -10.37 5.65 22.43
C ILE A 211 -11.37 6.76 22.76
N ALA A 212 -11.40 7.24 24.01
CA ALA A 212 -12.28 8.35 24.36
C ALA A 212 -11.83 9.69 23.73
N SER A 213 -10.53 9.87 23.47
CA SER A 213 -10.02 11.02 22.69
C SER A 213 -10.28 10.89 21.18
N ALA A 214 -10.71 9.71 20.72
CA ALA A 214 -11.12 9.45 19.35
C ALA A 214 -12.59 9.82 19.08
N GLU A 215 -13.15 10.76 19.85
CA GLU A 215 -14.45 11.39 19.54
C GLU A 215 -14.46 11.92 18.09
N ASN A 216 -13.32 12.44 17.63
CA ASN A 216 -13.12 12.97 16.29
C ASN A 216 -12.53 11.96 15.28
N LEU A 217 -12.53 10.66 15.58
CA LEU A 217 -11.94 9.66 14.70
C LEU A 217 -12.64 9.66 13.33
N SER A 218 -11.89 10.03 12.29
CA SER A 218 -12.41 10.11 10.93
C SER A 218 -12.05 8.89 10.10
N PHE A 219 -10.87 8.32 10.33
CA PHE A 219 -10.35 7.22 9.52
C PHE A 219 -9.93 6.01 10.35
N LEU A 220 -10.29 4.83 9.86
CA LEU A 220 -9.77 3.56 10.31
C LEU A 220 -9.22 2.82 9.11
N VAL A 221 -7.90 2.61 9.11
CA VAL A 221 -7.20 1.98 7.99
C VAL A 221 -6.76 0.58 8.41
N LEU A 222 -7.06 -0.42 7.58
CA LEU A 222 -6.46 -1.73 7.63
C LEU A 222 -5.54 -1.91 6.42
N ASP A 223 -4.24 -1.94 6.68
CA ASP A 223 -3.25 -2.17 5.65
C ASP A 223 -3.09 -3.68 5.40
N GLU A 224 -2.85 -4.07 4.15
CA GLU A 224 -2.66 -5.47 3.74
C GLU A 224 -3.81 -6.41 4.14
N LEU A 225 -5.03 -6.04 3.73
CA LEU A 225 -6.26 -6.80 4.00
C LEU A 225 -6.17 -8.29 3.65
N HIS A 226 -5.35 -8.67 2.66
CA HIS A 226 -5.16 -10.08 2.30
C HIS A 226 -4.56 -10.93 3.43
N THR A 227 -3.90 -10.31 4.41
CA THR A 227 -3.32 -11.00 5.57
C THR A 227 -4.39 -11.41 6.58
N TYR A 228 -5.52 -10.69 6.65
CA TYR A 228 -6.60 -10.94 7.60
C TYR A 228 -7.57 -12.01 7.09
N ARG A 229 -7.14 -13.28 7.15
CA ARG A 229 -7.90 -14.45 6.68
C ARG A 229 -8.12 -15.50 7.76
N GLY A 230 -9.07 -16.41 7.52
CA GLY A 230 -9.39 -17.51 8.44
C GLY A 230 -9.81 -17.01 9.83
N ARG A 231 -9.35 -17.71 10.88
CA ARG A 231 -9.64 -17.34 12.28
C ARG A 231 -9.15 -15.94 12.63
N GLN A 232 -7.90 -15.60 12.25
CA GLN A 232 -7.33 -14.28 12.53
C GLN A 232 -8.15 -13.17 11.88
N GLY A 233 -8.60 -13.37 10.63
CA GLY A 233 -9.47 -12.40 9.95
C GLY A 233 -10.80 -12.18 10.67
N ALA A 234 -11.41 -13.25 11.21
CA ALA A 234 -12.62 -13.13 12.01
C ALA A 234 -12.39 -12.37 13.32
N ASP A 235 -11.28 -12.64 14.02
CA ASP A 235 -10.90 -11.95 15.26
C ASP A 235 -10.69 -10.45 14.99
N VAL A 236 -9.97 -10.10 13.93
CA VAL A 236 -9.75 -8.70 13.51
C VAL A 236 -11.05 -8.03 13.09
N ALA A 237 -11.94 -8.71 12.37
CA ALA A 237 -13.24 -8.15 12.00
C ALA A 237 -14.08 -7.77 13.24
N MET A 238 -14.10 -8.63 14.26
CA MET A 238 -14.81 -8.34 15.52
C MET A 238 -14.13 -7.20 16.29
N LEU A 239 -12.80 -7.16 16.32
CA LEU A 239 -12.03 -6.07 16.89
C LEU A 239 -12.40 -4.72 16.27
N ILE A 240 -12.42 -4.65 14.94
CA ILE A 240 -12.71 -3.45 14.18
C ILE A 240 -14.15 -2.97 14.40
N ARG A 241 -15.11 -3.89 14.46
CA ARG A 241 -16.51 -3.56 14.77
C ARG A 241 -16.68 -3.05 16.21
N ARG A 242 -15.94 -3.60 17.18
CA ARG A 242 -15.94 -3.09 18.57
C ARG A 242 -15.34 -1.69 18.66
N LEU A 243 -14.24 -1.42 17.95
CA LEU A 243 -13.67 -0.07 17.87
C LEU A 243 -14.71 0.92 17.34
N ARG A 244 -15.34 0.59 16.21
CA ARG A 244 -16.38 1.44 15.61
C ARG A 244 -17.59 1.66 16.52
N GLY A 245 -17.99 0.65 17.30
CA GLY A 245 -19.04 0.79 18.29
C GLY A 245 -18.62 1.55 19.55
N ALA A 246 -17.32 1.73 19.79
CA ALA A 246 -16.80 2.48 20.93
C ALA A 246 -16.61 3.97 20.64
N VAL A 247 -16.67 4.40 19.38
CA VAL A 247 -16.57 5.80 18.97
C VAL A 247 -17.96 6.36 18.60
N PRO A 248 -18.22 7.66 18.84
CA PRO A 248 -19.58 8.22 18.73
C PRO A 248 -20.02 8.50 17.28
N HIS A 249 -19.06 8.64 16.36
CA HIS A 249 -19.32 9.03 14.97
C HIS A 249 -18.96 7.93 13.98
N ALA A 250 -19.58 7.99 12.79
CA ALA A 250 -19.27 7.08 11.71
C ALA A 250 -17.84 7.32 11.22
N VAL A 251 -17.03 6.26 11.22
CA VAL A 251 -15.63 6.27 10.76
C VAL A 251 -15.56 5.82 9.30
N GLN A 252 -14.78 6.53 8.48
CA GLN A 252 -14.43 6.08 7.13
C GLN A 252 -13.43 4.92 7.23
N CYS A 253 -13.81 3.76 6.68
CA CYS A 253 -12.97 2.58 6.66
C CYS A 253 -12.19 2.51 5.35
N ILE A 254 -10.87 2.36 5.46
CA ILE A 254 -9.98 2.26 4.30
C ILE A 254 -9.24 0.93 4.36
N GLY A 255 -9.33 0.16 3.28
CA GLY A 255 -8.55 -1.06 3.10
C GLY A 255 -7.48 -0.90 2.05
N THR A 256 -6.36 -1.58 2.19
CA THR A 256 -5.40 -1.76 1.09
C THR A 256 -5.07 -3.23 0.92
N SER A 257 -4.75 -3.65 -0.30
CA SER A 257 -4.18 -4.97 -0.54
C SER A 257 -3.52 -5.05 -1.91
N ALA A 258 -2.40 -5.76 -1.99
CA ALA A 258 -1.77 -6.06 -3.28
C ALA A 258 -2.43 -7.21 -4.06
N THR A 259 -3.12 -8.13 -3.39
CA THR A 259 -3.38 -9.48 -3.94
C THR A 259 -4.82 -9.97 -3.79
N LEU A 260 -5.78 -9.08 -3.51
CA LEU A 260 -7.19 -9.48 -3.30
C LEU A 260 -7.98 -9.77 -4.59
N ALA A 261 -7.38 -9.60 -5.77
CA ALA A 261 -8.07 -9.86 -7.04
C ALA A 261 -8.07 -11.37 -7.35
N GLY A 262 -9.26 -11.99 -7.24
CA GLY A 262 -9.50 -13.37 -7.68
C GLY A 262 -9.71 -13.50 -9.19
N PRO A 263 -10.00 -14.71 -9.70
CA PRO A 263 -10.36 -14.89 -11.10
C PRO A 263 -11.69 -14.19 -11.44
N GLY A 264 -11.87 -13.85 -12.71
CA GLY A 264 -13.09 -13.23 -13.24
C GLY A 264 -12.86 -11.85 -13.84
N THR A 265 -13.96 -11.21 -14.24
CA THR A 265 -13.96 -9.85 -14.78
C THR A 265 -13.60 -8.82 -13.71
N LYS A 266 -13.08 -7.65 -14.11
CA LYS A 266 -12.82 -6.53 -13.18
C LYS A 266 -14.04 -6.18 -12.32
N ALA A 267 -15.25 -6.25 -12.88
CA ALA A 267 -16.48 -5.97 -12.15
C ALA A 267 -16.78 -7.04 -11.07
N GLU A 268 -16.54 -8.31 -11.36
CA GLU A 268 -16.68 -9.41 -10.38
C GLU A 268 -15.64 -9.30 -9.28
N GLN A 269 -14.38 -9.05 -9.63
CA GLN A 269 -13.29 -8.83 -8.67
C GLN A 269 -13.65 -7.69 -7.71
N ARG A 270 -14.09 -6.53 -8.23
CA ARG A 270 -14.52 -5.40 -7.38
C ARG A 270 -15.67 -5.77 -6.44
N ARG A 271 -16.66 -6.54 -6.91
CA ARG A 271 -17.75 -6.99 -6.03
C ARG A 271 -17.25 -7.91 -4.92
N GLN A 272 -16.41 -8.88 -5.24
CA GLN A 272 -15.84 -9.81 -4.25
C GLN A 272 -15.02 -9.08 -3.18
N VAL A 273 -14.20 -8.10 -3.58
CA VAL A 273 -13.42 -7.28 -2.65
C VAL A 273 -14.32 -6.42 -1.78
N ALA A 274 -15.35 -5.79 -2.36
CA ALA A 274 -16.34 -5.03 -1.61
C ALA A 274 -17.05 -5.88 -0.54
N GLU A 275 -17.47 -7.09 -0.89
CA GLU A 275 -18.10 -8.04 0.05
C GLU A 275 -17.16 -8.50 1.17
N LEU A 276 -15.88 -8.75 0.84
CA LEU A 276 -14.87 -9.07 1.86
C LEU A 276 -14.65 -7.90 2.81
N ALA A 277 -14.42 -6.71 2.28
CA ALA A 277 -14.17 -5.51 3.07
C ALA A 277 -15.39 -5.17 3.95
N ALA A 278 -16.61 -5.33 3.41
CA ALA A 278 -17.83 -5.14 4.18
C ALA A 278 -17.95 -6.13 5.35
N ARG A 279 -17.55 -7.39 5.14
CA ARG A 279 -17.48 -8.38 6.23
C ARG A 279 -16.44 -8.01 7.28
N ILE A 280 -15.28 -7.51 6.89
CA ILE A 280 -14.23 -7.12 7.86
C ILE A 280 -14.65 -5.87 8.65
N PHE A 281 -14.98 -4.78 7.96
CA PHE A 281 -15.26 -3.49 8.60
C PHE A 281 -16.66 -3.38 9.22
N GLY A 282 -17.61 -4.22 8.78
CA GLY A 282 -19.00 -4.10 9.18
C GLY A 282 -19.68 -2.83 8.65
N VAL A 283 -19.27 -2.35 7.48
CA VAL A 283 -19.90 -1.24 6.72
C VAL A 283 -20.06 -1.64 5.27
N GLN A 284 -21.03 -1.07 4.57
CA GLN A 284 -21.11 -1.23 3.13
C GLN A 284 -20.01 -0.42 2.44
N ILE A 285 -19.29 -1.05 1.51
CA ILE A 285 -18.31 -0.39 0.65
C ILE A 285 -18.80 -0.63 -0.79
N PRO A 286 -19.21 0.41 -1.53
CA PRO A 286 -19.66 0.24 -2.91
C PRO A 286 -18.57 -0.41 -3.76
N ALA A 287 -18.96 -1.28 -4.70
CA ALA A 287 -18.01 -1.85 -5.67
C ALA A 287 -17.31 -0.77 -6.52
N ALA A 288 -17.95 0.38 -6.69
CA ALA A 288 -17.37 1.57 -7.34
C ALA A 288 -16.20 2.20 -6.54
N ASN A 289 -16.16 1.96 -5.22
CA ASN A 289 -15.11 2.46 -4.32
C ASN A 289 -13.98 1.42 -4.12
N ILE A 290 -13.94 0.39 -4.96
CA ILE A 290 -12.79 -0.49 -5.07
C ILE A 290 -11.87 0.07 -6.14
N VAL A 291 -10.80 0.70 -5.68
CA VAL A 291 -9.86 1.45 -6.50
C VAL A 291 -8.76 0.51 -6.95
N GLY A 292 -8.73 0.23 -8.25
CA GLY A 292 -7.64 -0.48 -8.91
C GLY A 292 -6.63 0.51 -9.51
N GLU A 293 -5.52 -0.02 -10.01
CA GLU A 293 -4.53 0.79 -10.72
C GLU A 293 -5.04 1.18 -12.12
N THR A 294 -4.63 2.36 -12.55
CA THR A 294 -4.82 2.80 -13.93
C THR A 294 -3.46 2.94 -14.56
N LEU A 295 -3.23 2.17 -15.61
CA LEU A 295 -1.95 2.03 -16.28
C LEU A 295 -1.97 2.83 -17.57
N ARG A 296 -0.88 3.54 -17.83
CA ARG A 296 -0.61 4.24 -19.07
C ARG A 296 0.46 3.48 -19.83
N ARG A 297 0.14 3.15 -21.09
CA ARG A 297 1.11 2.53 -22.00
C ARG A 297 2.29 3.47 -22.24
N ALA A 298 3.48 2.90 -22.22
CA ALA A 298 4.69 3.55 -22.68
C ALA A 298 4.64 3.71 -24.21
N THR A 299 4.20 2.67 -24.93
CA THR A 299 4.20 2.62 -26.39
C THR A 299 2.97 3.26 -27.01
N THR A 300 3.07 3.61 -28.30
CA THR A 300 1.99 4.22 -29.07
C THR A 300 1.66 3.41 -30.32
N GLY A 301 0.36 3.30 -30.63
CA GLY A 301 -0.14 2.56 -31.80
C GLY A 301 -0.50 1.11 -31.52
N GLU A 302 -0.72 0.38 -32.61
CA GLU A 302 -1.06 -1.04 -32.64
C GLU A 302 -0.03 -1.80 -33.50
N ALA A 303 0.21 -3.06 -33.13
CA ALA A 303 1.20 -3.90 -33.82
C ALA A 303 0.50 -4.94 -34.68
N GLU A 304 0.55 -4.73 -35.99
CA GLU A 304 0.05 -5.70 -36.97
C GLU A 304 1.05 -6.85 -37.19
N PRO A 305 0.60 -8.10 -37.46
CA PRO A 305 1.48 -9.23 -37.69
C PRO A 305 2.51 -9.03 -38.82
N SER A 306 2.17 -8.24 -39.84
CA SER A 306 3.08 -7.88 -40.93
C SER A 306 4.19 -6.93 -40.48
N ALA A 307 3.86 -5.94 -39.66
CA ALA A 307 4.81 -5.00 -39.08
C ALA A 307 5.78 -5.71 -38.13
N LEU A 308 5.30 -6.68 -37.34
CA LEU A 308 6.12 -7.50 -36.46
C LEU A 308 7.16 -8.32 -37.23
N ARG A 309 6.74 -9.03 -38.30
CA ARG A 309 7.67 -9.81 -39.13
C ARG A 309 8.73 -8.94 -39.78
N SER A 310 8.31 -7.80 -40.36
CA SER A 310 9.26 -6.86 -40.95
C SER A 310 10.22 -6.28 -39.91
N ARG A 311 9.77 -6.15 -38.66
CA ARG A 311 10.58 -5.58 -37.61
C ARG A 311 11.73 -6.51 -37.19
N LEU A 312 11.53 -7.83 -37.20
CA LEU A 312 12.55 -8.81 -36.79
C LEU A 312 13.85 -8.75 -37.61
N SER A 313 13.79 -8.28 -38.86
CA SER A 313 14.96 -8.13 -39.72
C SER A 313 15.66 -6.76 -39.59
N GLN A 314 15.15 -5.86 -38.76
CA GLN A 314 15.71 -4.51 -38.59
C GLN A 314 16.55 -4.39 -37.31
N PRO A 315 17.53 -3.46 -37.29
CA PRO A 315 18.30 -3.16 -36.07
C PRO A 315 17.39 -2.74 -34.91
N THR A 316 17.82 -3.04 -33.68
CA THR A 316 17.14 -2.62 -32.44
C THR A 316 17.11 -1.09 -32.33
N PRO A 317 16.02 -0.49 -31.80
CA PRO A 317 15.91 0.95 -31.69
C PRO A 317 16.94 1.43 -30.67
N SER A 318 17.63 2.52 -30.98
CA SER A 318 18.68 3.08 -30.10
C SER A 318 18.21 4.30 -29.32
N THR A 319 17.00 4.79 -29.60
CA THR A 319 16.41 5.96 -28.95
C THR A 319 15.05 5.65 -28.37
N TRP A 320 14.68 6.36 -27.30
CA TRP A 320 13.37 6.21 -26.65
C TRP A 320 12.20 6.44 -27.62
N ALA A 321 12.27 7.50 -28.43
CA ALA A 321 11.20 7.84 -29.37
C ALA A 321 10.98 6.74 -30.43
N GLN A 322 12.06 6.10 -30.91
CA GLN A 322 11.95 4.98 -31.83
C GLN A 322 11.39 3.73 -31.14
N LEU A 323 11.83 3.45 -29.91
CA LEU A 323 11.32 2.33 -29.11
C LEU A 323 9.83 2.48 -28.81
N GLN A 324 9.36 3.71 -28.59
CA GLN A 324 7.97 4.01 -28.26
C GLN A 324 6.99 3.63 -29.38
N ALA A 325 7.41 3.78 -30.64
CA ALA A 325 6.62 3.44 -31.83
C ALA A 325 7.05 2.11 -32.47
N ASP A 326 7.95 1.36 -31.82
CA ASP A 326 8.49 0.11 -32.34
C ASP A 326 7.41 -0.99 -32.33
N PRO A 327 7.11 -1.66 -33.46
CA PRO A 327 6.06 -2.67 -33.51
C PRO A 327 6.26 -3.82 -32.52
N LEU A 328 7.51 -4.25 -32.28
CA LEU A 328 7.80 -5.32 -31.34
C LEU A 328 7.61 -4.83 -29.90
N ALA A 329 8.02 -3.61 -29.56
CA ALA A 329 7.76 -3.03 -28.24
C ALA A 329 6.26 -2.85 -27.97
N VAL A 330 5.51 -2.33 -28.95
CA VAL A 330 4.06 -2.15 -28.91
C VAL A 330 3.35 -3.48 -28.68
N TRP A 331 3.75 -4.53 -29.39
CA TRP A 331 3.18 -5.87 -29.23
C TRP A 331 3.52 -6.49 -27.88
N THR A 332 4.78 -6.38 -27.44
CA THR A 332 5.23 -6.91 -26.15
C THR A 332 4.44 -6.31 -25.00
N GLU A 333 4.28 -4.98 -24.94
CA GLU A 333 3.48 -4.32 -23.88
C GLU A 333 1.98 -4.69 -23.94
N HIS A 334 1.47 -5.12 -25.08
CA HIS A 334 0.07 -5.53 -25.22
C HIS A 334 -0.22 -6.97 -24.79
N HIS A 335 0.76 -7.85 -24.95
CA HIS A 335 0.58 -9.30 -24.79
C HIS A 335 1.25 -9.86 -23.54
N PHE A 336 2.18 -9.12 -22.94
CA PHE A 336 2.89 -9.45 -21.71
C PHE A 336 2.75 -8.31 -20.70
#